data_AF-A0A7T8KLQ7-F1
#
_entry.id   AF-A0A7T8KLQ7-F1
#
_cell.length_a   1.000
_cell.length_b   1.000
_cell.length_c   1.000
_cell.angle_alpha   90.00
_cell.angle_beta   90.00
_cell.angle_gamma   90.00
#
_symmetry.space_group_name_H-M   'P 1'
#
loop_
_entity.id
_entity.type
_entity.pdbx_description
1 polymer ?
#
loop_
_entity_poly.entity_id
_entity_poly.type
_entity_poly.pdbx_seq_one_letter_code
_entity_poly.pdbx_strand_id
1 'polypeptide(L)'
;ILKLDFPGCESEPCVVKKGDQLKAKLYLKSKKSTDYLDCFLFATLNGLEIPYPGGCDNPDACSALLEGSCPVQPGDELTYDVSIFIAPEFPA
;
A
#
# COMPACT_ATOMS: atom_id res chain seq x y z
N ILE A 1 3.27 -7.21 -8.58
CA ILE A 1 1.87 -6.90 -8.22
C ILE A 1 0.99 -7.64 -9.20
N LEU A 2 0.00 -8.37 -8.69
CA LEU A 2 -1.01 -9.09 -9.49
C LEU A 2 -2.28 -8.27 -9.63
N LYS A 3 -2.77 -7.70 -8.53
CA LYS A 3 -4.02 -6.91 -8.48
C LYS A 3 -3.93 -5.88 -7.35
N LEU A 4 -4.49 -4.70 -7.59
CA LEU A 4 -4.89 -3.77 -6.53
C LEU A 4 -6.42 -3.77 -6.49
N ASP A 5 -7.00 -4.02 -5.33
CA ASP A 5 -8.43 -3.94 -5.09
C ASP A 5 -8.69 -2.73 -4.20
N PHE A 6 -9.27 -1.69 -4.79
CA PHE A 6 -9.58 -0.46 -4.10
C PHE A 6 -11.11 -0.27 -4.06
N PRO A 7 -11.75 -0.69 -2.95
CA PRO A 7 -13.20 -0.53 -2.78
C PRO A 7 -13.65 0.91 -3.02
N GLY A 8 -14.66 1.08 -3.87
CA GLY A 8 -15.21 2.39 -4.21
C GLY A 8 -14.47 3.15 -5.31
N CYS A 9 -13.43 2.58 -5.90
CA CYS A 9 -12.81 3.10 -7.12
C CYS A 9 -13.16 2.23 -8.33
N GLU A 10 -14.26 2.57 -9.02
CA GLU A 10 -14.72 1.85 -10.23
C GLU A 10 -14.04 2.35 -11.52
N SER A 11 -13.52 3.58 -11.50
CA SER A 11 -12.79 4.19 -12.62
C SER A 11 -11.76 5.19 -12.10
N GLU A 12 -10.62 5.27 -12.77
CA GLU A 12 -9.61 6.28 -12.47
C GLU A 12 -10.06 7.68 -12.95
N PRO A 13 -9.74 8.76 -12.21
CA PRO A 13 -8.98 8.77 -10.95
C PRO A 13 -9.83 8.35 -9.72
N CYS A 14 -9.20 7.58 -8.81
CA CYS A 14 -9.82 7.24 -7.53
C CYS A 14 -9.92 8.46 -6.63
N VAL A 15 -11.13 8.81 -6.19
CA VAL A 15 -11.33 9.94 -5.27
C VAL A 15 -11.14 9.48 -3.83
N VAL A 16 -10.20 10.12 -3.14
CA VAL A 16 -9.94 9.94 -1.71
C VAL A 16 -10.23 11.23 -0.97
N LYS A 17 -10.68 11.13 0.29
CA LYS A 17 -11.01 12.29 1.10
C LYS A 17 -9.95 12.49 2.18
N LYS A 18 -9.59 13.75 2.41
CA LYS A 18 -8.71 14.15 3.51
C LYS A 18 -9.38 13.84 4.86
N GLY A 19 -8.59 13.35 5.81
CA GLY A 19 -9.06 12.92 7.11
C GLY A 19 -9.71 11.54 7.13
N ASP A 20 -9.89 10.89 5.98
CA ASP A 20 -10.43 9.54 5.90
C ASP A 20 -9.31 8.48 5.88
N GLN A 21 -9.68 7.27 6.27
CA GLN A 21 -8.83 6.10 6.20
C GLN A 21 -9.03 5.41 4.85
N LEU A 22 -8.00 5.42 4.00
CA LEU A 22 -7.98 4.63 2.78
C LEU A 22 -7.77 3.15 3.13
N LYS A 23 -8.60 2.29 2.55
CA LYS A 23 -8.47 0.83 2.64
C LYS A 23 -8.42 0.21 1.26
N ALA A 24 -7.42 -0.62 1.00
CA ALA A 24 -7.28 -1.38 -0.24
C ALA A 24 -6.59 -2.72 0.04
N LYS A 25 -6.61 -3.63 -0.94
CA LYS A 25 -5.86 -4.89 -0.88
C LYS A 25 -4.91 -4.99 -2.04
N LEU A 26 -3.64 -5.28 -1.75
CA LEU A 26 -2.62 -5.49 -2.75
C LEU A 26 -2.28 -6.98 -2.83
N TYR A 27 -2.56 -7.58 -3.98
CA TYR A 27 -2.24 -8.98 -4.27
C TYR A 27 -0.89 -9.03 -4.97
N LEU A 28 0.03 -9.80 -4.42
CA LEU A 28 1.42 -9.87 -4.83
C LEU A 28 1.81 -11.31 -5.14
N LYS A 29 2.78 -11.46 -6.03
CA LYS A 29 3.50 -12.71 -6.22
C LYS A 29 4.97 -12.43 -6.08
N SER A 30 5.61 -13.07 -5.11
CA SER A 30 7.02 -12.86 -4.87
C SER A 30 7.86 -13.44 -6.00
N LYS A 31 8.94 -12.75 -6.35
CA LYS A 31 9.91 -13.19 -7.35
C LYS A 31 11.25 -13.60 -6.74
N LYS A 32 11.48 -13.31 -5.46
CA LYS A 32 12.75 -13.49 -4.75
C LYS A 32 12.47 -13.82 -3.29
N SER A 33 13.40 -14.48 -2.63
CA SER A 33 13.31 -14.68 -1.19
C SER A 33 13.64 -13.38 -0.44
N THR A 34 12.93 -13.12 0.66
CA THR A 34 13.24 -12.04 1.60
C THR A 34 12.71 -12.37 2.99
N ASP A 35 13.43 -11.95 4.02
CA ASP A 35 13.03 -12.17 5.41
C ASP A 35 12.11 -11.06 5.93
N TYR A 36 12.07 -9.92 5.25
CA TYR A 36 11.28 -8.74 5.64
C TYR A 36 10.64 -8.07 4.42
N LEU A 37 9.58 -7.31 4.70
CA LEU A 37 8.86 -6.47 3.76
C LEU A 37 8.65 -5.11 4.42
N ASP A 38 9.06 -4.05 3.74
CA ASP A 38 8.85 -2.68 4.18
C ASP A 38 7.79 -2.01 3.31
N CYS A 39 6.94 -1.19 3.92
CA CYS A 39 5.99 -0.34 3.20
C CYS A 39 6.54 1.07 2.99
N PHE A 40 6.61 1.50 1.73
CA PHE A 40 6.97 2.87 1.36
C PHE A 40 5.85 3.51 0.56
N LEU A 41 5.45 4.71 0.97
CA LEU A 41 4.39 5.47 0.33
C LEU A 41 4.93 6.82 -0.14
N PHE A 42 4.68 7.11 -1.42
CA PHE A 42 5.04 8.36 -2.07
C PHE A 42 3.81 8.95 -2.74
N ALA A 43 3.76 10.27 -2.80
CA ALA A 43 2.78 11.00 -3.58
C ALA A 43 3.47 11.81 -4.67
N THR A 44 2.87 11.87 -5.85
CA THR A 44 3.37 12.67 -6.97
C THR A 44 2.60 13.98 -7.03
N LEU A 45 3.29 15.11 -6.82
CA LEU A 45 2.72 16.45 -6.90
C LEU A 45 3.48 17.27 -7.94
N ASN A 46 2.79 17.74 -8.99
CA ASN A 46 3.40 18.48 -10.10
C ASN A 46 4.64 17.77 -10.72
N GLY A 47 4.59 16.44 -10.80
CA GLY A 47 5.69 15.63 -11.34
C GLY A 47 6.84 15.35 -10.37
N LEU A 48 6.78 15.84 -9.13
CA LEU A 48 7.75 15.55 -8.08
C LEU A 48 7.22 14.44 -7.17
N GLU A 49 8.00 13.38 -6.95
CA GLU A 49 7.72 12.37 -5.93
C GLU A 49 8.14 12.88 -4.55
N ILE A 50 7.20 12.89 -3.62
CA ILE A 50 7.38 13.34 -2.24
C ILE A 50 6.99 12.20 -1.31
N PRO A 51 7.80 11.86 -0.28
CA PRO A 51 7.40 10.88 0.72
C PRO A 51 6.08 11.28 1.38
N TYR A 52 5.18 10.31 1.53
CA TYR A 52 3.90 10.57 2.16
C TYR A 52 4.09 10.86 3.66
N PRO A 53 3.57 11.98 4.20
CA PRO A 53 3.65 12.27 5.62
C PRO A 53 3.00 11.15 6.45
N GLY A 54 3.73 10.61 7.43
CA GLY A 54 3.26 9.49 8.25
C GLY A 54 3.49 8.10 7.62
N GLY A 55 3.84 8.03 6.33
CA GLY A 55 4.13 6.76 5.64
C GLY A 55 2.92 5.83 5.59
N CYS A 56 3.18 4.52 5.62
CA CYS A 56 2.14 3.52 5.80
C CYS A 56 1.85 3.36 7.30
N ASP A 57 0.59 3.12 7.67
CA ASP A 57 0.19 2.96 9.08
C ASP A 57 0.98 1.84 9.78
N ASN A 58 1.32 0.80 9.03
CA ASN A 58 2.20 -0.28 9.47
C ASN A 58 3.43 -0.37 8.54
N PRO A 59 4.61 0.10 9.00
CA PRO A 59 5.83 0.06 8.20
C PRO A 59 6.38 -1.36 8.03
N ASP A 60 6.15 -2.26 9.01
CA ASP A 60 6.45 -3.68 8.88
C ASP A 60 5.33 -4.37 8.10
N ALA A 61 5.51 -4.45 6.78
CA ALA A 61 4.51 -5.00 5.89
C ALA A 61 4.31 -6.50 6.08
N CYS A 62 5.27 -7.23 6.66
CA CYS A 62 5.08 -8.65 7.01
C CYS A 62 3.94 -8.83 8.01
N SER A 63 3.85 -7.94 8.99
CA SER A 63 2.82 -8.00 10.04
C SER A 63 1.43 -7.53 9.56
N ALA A 64 1.35 -6.90 8.38
CA ALA A 64 0.11 -6.44 7.74
C ALA A 64 -0.33 -7.33 6.56
N LEU A 65 0.27 -8.51 6.41
CA LEU A 65 -0.22 -9.52 5.46
C LEU A 65 -1.54 -10.14 5.97
N LEU A 66 -2.55 -10.14 5.13
CA LEU A 66 -3.78 -10.91 5.31
C LEU A 66 -3.58 -12.37 4.90
N GLU A 67 -2.74 -12.61 3.90
CA GLU A 67 -2.37 -13.94 3.42
C GLU A 67 -0.88 -13.99 3.08
N GLY A 68 -0.25 -15.12 3.41
CA GLY A 68 1.20 -15.29 3.39
C GLY A 68 1.86 -14.83 4.68
N SER A 69 3.18 -15.02 4.77
CA SER A 69 3.99 -14.64 5.92
C SER A 69 5.44 -14.48 5.52
N CYS A 70 6.19 -13.72 6.30
CA CYS A 70 7.64 -13.71 6.18
C CYS A 70 8.27 -14.89 6.96
N PRO A 71 9.40 -15.46 6.51
CA PRO A 71 10.12 -15.12 5.28
C PRO A 71 9.35 -15.55 4.02
N VAL A 72 9.40 -14.71 3.00
CA VAL A 72 8.73 -14.93 1.72
C VAL A 72 9.67 -15.68 0.78
N GLN A 73 9.15 -16.61 -0.01
CA GLN A 73 9.86 -17.37 -1.03
C GLN A 73 9.43 -16.98 -2.46
N PRO A 74 10.27 -17.24 -3.48
CA PRO A 74 9.87 -17.04 -4.87
C PRO A 74 8.63 -17.87 -5.21
N GLY A 75 7.62 -17.22 -5.78
CA GLY A 75 6.35 -17.86 -6.15
C GLY A 75 5.25 -17.73 -5.12
N ASP A 76 5.55 -17.35 -3.87
CA ASP A 76 4.54 -17.11 -2.84
C ASP A 76 3.55 -16.03 -3.28
N GLU A 77 2.28 -16.29 -3.03
CA GLU A 77 1.20 -15.34 -3.24
C GLU A 77 0.86 -14.69 -1.90
N LEU A 78 0.86 -13.37 -1.87
CA LEU A 78 0.66 -12.58 -0.66
C LEU A 78 -0.50 -11.62 -0.87
N THR A 79 -1.29 -11.42 0.17
CA THR A 79 -2.32 -10.39 0.20
C THR A 79 -1.97 -9.40 1.30
N TYR A 80 -1.63 -8.16 0.92
CA TYR A 80 -1.27 -7.09 1.85
C TYR A 80 -2.47 -6.18 2.11
N ASP A 81 -2.77 -5.91 3.38
CA ASP A 81 -3.80 -4.93 3.79
C ASP A 81 -3.23 -3.52 3.71
N VAL A 82 -3.70 -2.75 2.73
CA VAL A 82 -3.29 -1.35 2.58
C VAL A 82 -4.22 -0.51 3.45
N SER A 83 -3.67 0.05 4.52
CA SER A 83 -4.32 1.04 5.38
C SER A 83 -3.46 2.29 5.42
N ILE A 84 -4.01 3.41 4.94
CA ILE A 84 -3.31 4.69 4.85
C ILE A 84 -4.25 5.80 5.31
N PHE A 85 -3.86 6.54 6.35
CA PHE A 85 -4.57 7.75 6.74
C PHE A 85 -4.32 8.89 5.75
N ILE A 86 -5.37 9.49 5.18
CA ILE A 86 -5.21 10.60 4.24
C ILE A 86 -5.00 11.91 5.01
N ALA A 87 -3.74 12.28 5.19
CA ALA A 87 -3.29 13.45 5.92
C ALA A 87 -3.92 14.77 5.38
N PRO A 88 -4.59 15.58 6.22
CA PRO A 88 -5.26 16.81 5.80
C PRO A 88 -4.32 17.91 5.29
N GLU A 89 -3.05 17.86 5.65
CA GLU A 89 -1.99 18.77 5.19
C GLU A 89 -1.62 18.58 3.71
N PHE A 90 -2.00 17.46 3.08
CA PHE A 90 -1.72 17.25 1.67
C PHE A 90 -2.50 18.27 0.82
N PRO A 91 -1.90 18.93 -0.18
CA PRO A 91 -2.60 19.89 -1.02
C PRO A 91 -3.76 19.24 -1.81
N ALA A 92 -4.76 20.06 -2.16
CA ALA A 92 -5.92 19.61 -2.93
C ALA A 92 -5.56 19.46 -4.42
#